data_AF-A0A094IG90-F1
#
_entry.id   AF-A0A094IG90-F1
#
_cell.length_a   1.000
_cell.length_b   1.000
_cell.length_c   1.000
_cell.angle_alpha   90.00
_cell.angle_beta   90.00
_cell.angle_gamma   90.00
#
_symmetry.space_group_name_H-M   'P 1'
#
loop_
_entity.id
_entity.type
_entity.pdbx_description
1 polymer ?
#
loop_
_entity_poly.entity_id
_entity_poly.type
_entity_poly.pdbx_seq_one_letter_code
_entity_poly.pdbx_strand_id
1 'polypeptide(L)'
;MTEAAGYTHLFENGGFDVTYDSSLTFIAGSNWGGGGSINWSASLQPQSYVRHEWSQDRKLPLFETTEFQDALDRVCDRMGVSTEHIEHSHGNQVLLEGARKLGYEAKAVPQNTGGHKHACGRCGMGCGAAEKQGPNVCWLPDAARAGAQFMEGYNVERVLFETRGGNKTAVGVKGAWTKDGVEREVVVKAQRVIVSAGSLKSPVLLMNSGLKNKHIGRNLYMHPANMVSAFFPEDIRPWEGAILTTVCTTFENLDGHGHGAKMEATCMIPTLSLSQLNWTSGPDWKLLAAKYRHMNTYASFARDRDTGRVLANPPRVEYTPSAFDRRHTLIGLLEMIKILLVGGAAEIHPHLPGAPPFIVDPSAERSPADPTFAAWLRKVEAVGNAPPGVACGSAHQMGSCRMSATEGTGVVDPEGRVWETRGLYVADASVFPSASGVNPMVTNLAISDVISRRVAAGLKKERGERL
;
A
#
# COMPACT_ATOMS: atom_id res chain seq x y z
N MET A 1 -22.64 0.04 4.59
CA MET A 1 -22.37 0.60 3.24
C MET A 1 -22.34 -0.55 2.25
N THR A 2 -22.94 -0.41 1.07
CA THR A 2 -22.82 -1.41 0.00
C THR A 2 -21.42 -1.34 -0.62
N GLU A 3 -20.99 -2.39 -1.32
CA GLU A 3 -19.69 -2.38 -2.02
C GLU A 3 -19.62 -1.24 -3.05
N ALA A 4 -20.67 -1.06 -3.84
CA ALA A 4 -20.77 0.03 -4.82
C ALA A 4 -20.62 1.42 -4.17
N ALA A 5 -21.30 1.68 -3.06
CA ALA A 5 -21.16 2.94 -2.34
C ALA A 5 -19.74 3.13 -1.77
N GLY A 6 -19.12 2.05 -1.29
CA GLY A 6 -17.74 2.10 -0.82
C GLY A 6 -16.77 2.49 -1.93
N TYR A 7 -16.88 1.88 -3.11
CA TYR A 7 -16.06 2.27 -4.27
C TYR A 7 -16.26 3.73 -4.67
N THR A 8 -17.52 4.18 -4.81
CA THR A 8 -17.82 5.57 -5.22
C THR A 8 -17.35 6.62 -4.21
N HIS A 9 -17.41 6.34 -2.91
CA HIS A 9 -17.16 7.36 -1.88
C HIS A 9 -15.82 7.24 -1.17
N LEU A 10 -15.15 6.09 -1.22
CA LEU A 10 -13.91 5.86 -0.48
C LEU A 10 -12.68 5.79 -1.36
N PHE A 11 -12.83 5.45 -2.64
CA PHE A 11 -11.70 5.21 -3.54
C PHE A 11 -11.56 6.36 -4.52
N GLU A 12 -10.31 6.69 -4.84
CA GLU A 12 -10.00 7.55 -5.98
C GLU A 12 -10.55 6.91 -7.27
N ASN A 13 -11.12 7.71 -8.16
CA ASN A 13 -11.68 7.25 -9.44
C ASN A 13 -12.74 6.14 -9.34
N GLY A 14 -13.35 5.94 -8.16
CA GLY A 14 -14.37 4.91 -7.98
C GLY A 14 -13.83 3.49 -7.94
N GLY A 15 -12.51 3.29 -7.72
CA GLY A 15 -11.91 1.97 -7.55
C GLY A 15 -10.50 1.86 -8.10
N PHE A 16 -10.32 1.05 -9.14
CA PHE A 16 -9.02 0.81 -9.75
C PHE A 16 -8.62 1.95 -10.68
N ASP A 17 -7.34 2.28 -10.63
CA ASP A 17 -6.65 3.15 -11.58
C ASP A 17 -5.48 2.37 -12.19
N VAL A 18 -4.91 2.87 -13.28
CA VAL A 18 -3.88 2.17 -14.05
C VAL A 18 -2.70 3.08 -14.35
N THR A 19 -1.51 2.49 -14.45
CA THR A 19 -0.35 3.19 -14.98
C THR A 19 -0.57 3.57 -16.44
N TYR A 20 0.15 4.57 -16.93
CA TYR A 20 0.01 5.10 -18.28
C TYR A 20 0.14 4.02 -19.37
N ASP A 21 0.97 2.99 -19.15
CA ASP A 21 1.17 1.86 -20.06
C ASP A 21 0.27 0.64 -19.73
N SER A 22 -0.63 0.77 -18.75
CA SER A 22 -1.50 -0.29 -18.22
C SER A 22 -0.78 -1.52 -17.68
N SER A 23 0.52 -1.43 -17.39
CA SER A 23 1.30 -2.55 -16.84
C SER A 23 1.00 -2.85 -15.37
N LEU A 24 0.41 -1.88 -14.65
CA LEU A 24 0.05 -2.03 -13.25
C LEU A 24 -1.28 -1.33 -12.96
N THR A 25 -2.16 -2.05 -12.27
CA THR A 25 -3.42 -1.56 -11.72
C THR A 25 -3.23 -1.29 -10.22
N PHE A 26 -3.77 -0.19 -9.72
CA PHE A 26 -3.65 0.18 -8.32
C PHE A 26 -4.93 0.79 -7.75
N ILE A 27 -5.02 0.84 -6.43
CA ILE A 27 -6.10 1.51 -5.70
C ILE A 27 -5.53 2.60 -4.78
N ALA A 28 -6.29 3.66 -4.58
CA ALA A 28 -5.98 4.74 -3.65
C ALA A 28 -7.26 5.21 -2.95
N GLY A 29 -7.14 5.70 -1.72
CA GLY A 29 -8.29 6.20 -0.96
C GLY A 29 -8.50 7.70 -1.14
N SER A 30 -9.74 8.12 -1.34
CA SER A 30 -10.16 9.53 -1.50
C SER A 30 -11.25 9.89 -0.47
N ASN A 31 -10.91 9.74 0.80
CA ASN A 31 -11.83 9.91 1.93
C ASN A 31 -11.09 10.39 3.18
N TRP A 32 -11.83 10.69 4.25
CA TRP A 32 -11.25 10.94 5.57
C TRP A 32 -10.46 9.73 6.07
N GLY A 33 -9.14 9.88 6.15
CA GLY A 33 -8.20 8.84 6.51
C GLY A 33 -7.53 8.14 5.31
N GLY A 34 -7.95 8.45 4.09
CA GLY A 34 -7.32 8.02 2.85
C GLY A 34 -7.15 6.50 2.75
N GLY A 35 -5.96 6.05 2.36
CA GLY A 35 -5.61 4.63 2.29
C GLY A 35 -5.74 3.90 3.62
N GLY A 36 -5.57 4.58 4.76
CA GLY A 36 -5.73 3.98 6.09
C GLY A 36 -7.18 3.55 6.39
N SER A 37 -8.17 4.15 5.73
CA SER A 37 -9.58 3.77 5.86
C SER A 37 -9.93 2.53 5.05
N ILE A 38 -9.27 2.33 3.90
CA ILE A 38 -9.58 1.25 2.93
C ILE A 38 -8.54 0.12 2.86
N ASN A 39 -7.51 0.14 3.71
CA ASN A 39 -6.54 -0.96 3.79
C ASN A 39 -7.08 -2.18 4.57
N TRP A 40 -6.27 -3.25 4.60
CA TRP A 40 -6.63 -4.54 5.17
C TRP A 40 -6.07 -4.79 6.58
N SER A 41 -5.82 -3.73 7.36
CA SER A 41 -5.38 -3.79 8.78
C SER A 41 -3.97 -4.34 9.05
N ALA A 42 -3.30 -4.89 8.02
CA ALA A 42 -1.91 -5.33 8.10
C ALA A 42 -0.96 -4.24 8.65
N SER A 43 -0.29 -4.56 9.77
CA SER A 43 0.47 -3.60 10.56
C SER A 43 1.88 -4.12 10.86
N LEU A 44 2.72 -4.17 9.83
CA LEU A 44 4.12 -4.60 9.93
C LEU A 44 5.05 -3.39 10.07
N GLN A 45 6.03 -3.49 10.96
CA GLN A 45 7.16 -2.54 11.00
C GLN A 45 8.16 -2.86 9.86
N PRO A 46 8.88 -1.84 9.34
CA PRO A 46 9.88 -2.06 8.30
C PRO A 46 11.08 -2.84 8.86
N GLN A 47 11.64 -3.73 8.06
CA GLN A 47 12.75 -4.60 8.46
C GLN A 47 14.01 -3.80 8.74
N SER A 48 14.86 -4.33 9.61
CA SER A 48 16.15 -3.73 9.98
C SER A 48 17.03 -3.43 8.77
N TYR A 49 17.10 -4.33 7.78
CA TYR A 49 17.91 -4.11 6.57
C TYR A 49 17.38 -2.96 5.69
N VAL A 50 16.06 -2.71 5.67
CA VAL A 50 15.47 -1.58 4.95
C VAL A 50 15.82 -0.27 5.67
N ARG A 51 15.70 -0.26 6.99
CA ARG A 51 16.10 0.88 7.83
C ARG A 51 17.58 1.17 7.72
N HIS A 52 18.40 0.12 7.65
CA HIS A 52 19.84 0.21 7.43
C HIS A 52 20.17 0.84 6.06
N GLU A 53 19.53 0.40 4.98
CA GLU A 53 19.66 1.04 3.65
C GLU A 53 19.32 2.53 3.72
N TRP A 54 18.21 2.89 4.36
CA TRP A 54 17.81 4.30 4.47
C TRP A 54 18.81 5.12 5.28
N SER A 55 19.30 4.58 6.39
CA SER A 55 20.29 5.22 7.25
C SER A 55 21.65 5.36 6.58
N GLN A 56 22.23 4.24 6.15
CA GLN A 56 23.62 4.18 5.70
C GLN A 56 23.78 4.55 4.23
N ASP A 57 22.96 3.99 3.34
CA ASP A 57 23.14 4.19 1.89
C ASP A 57 22.53 5.51 1.45
N ARG A 58 21.36 5.87 1.99
CA ARG A 58 20.67 7.13 1.68
C ARG A 58 21.03 8.30 2.61
N LYS A 59 21.91 8.06 3.60
CA LYS A 59 22.44 9.07 4.54
C LYS A 59 21.35 9.72 5.38
N LEU A 60 20.34 8.95 5.81
CA LEU A 60 19.23 9.41 6.65
C LEU A 60 19.28 8.72 8.02
N PRO A 61 20.23 9.11 8.90
CA PRO A 61 20.52 8.38 10.15
C PRO A 61 19.30 8.20 11.07
N LEU A 62 18.29 9.07 10.95
CA LEU A 62 17.00 8.97 11.63
C LEU A 62 16.45 7.54 11.67
N PHE A 63 16.53 6.79 10.57
CA PHE A 63 15.86 5.50 10.48
C PHE A 63 16.49 4.40 11.36
N GLU A 64 17.70 4.59 11.87
CA GLU A 64 18.33 3.69 12.84
C GLU A 64 18.36 4.26 14.27
N THR A 65 17.75 5.43 14.52
CA THR A 65 17.71 6.00 15.87
C THR A 65 16.60 5.38 16.73
N THR A 66 16.74 5.57 18.04
CA THR A 66 15.66 5.30 19.00
C THR A 66 14.45 6.20 18.75
N GLU A 67 14.64 7.45 18.31
CA GLU A 67 13.53 8.37 17.99
C GLU A 67 12.55 7.75 16.98
N PHE A 68 13.07 7.09 15.94
CA PHE A 68 12.23 6.43 14.94
C PHE A 68 11.61 5.13 15.45
N GLN A 69 12.33 4.35 16.27
CA GLN A 69 11.75 3.18 16.93
C GLN A 69 10.58 3.59 17.85
N ASP A 70 10.78 4.60 18.68
CA ASP A 70 9.73 5.10 19.57
C ASP A 70 8.51 5.62 18.79
N ALA A 71 8.72 6.15 17.57
CA ALA A 71 7.62 6.55 16.69
C ALA A 71 6.83 5.36 16.15
N LEU A 72 7.52 4.29 15.74
CA LEU A 72 6.87 3.03 15.34
C LEU A 72 6.05 2.45 16.49
N ASP A 73 6.63 2.41 17.69
CA ASP A 73 6.00 1.83 18.88
C ASP A 73 4.79 2.66 19.31
N ARG A 74 4.92 4.00 19.41
CA ARG A 74 3.78 4.89 19.71
C ARG A 74 2.61 4.72 18.73
N VAL A 75 2.91 4.58 17.44
CA VAL A 75 1.89 4.38 16.40
C VAL A 75 1.20 3.03 16.58
N CYS A 76 1.97 1.96 16.78
CA CYS A 76 1.44 0.62 17.02
C CYS A 76 0.59 0.58 18.30
N ASP A 77 1.08 1.17 19.40
CA ASP A 77 0.38 1.23 20.68
C ASP A 77 -0.94 2.00 20.56
N ARG A 78 -0.93 3.18 19.92
CA ARG A 78 -2.14 3.99 19.71
C ARG A 78 -3.21 3.25 18.91
N MET A 79 -2.78 2.38 18.00
CA MET A 79 -3.62 1.55 17.15
C MET A 79 -4.02 0.22 17.80
N GLY A 80 -3.43 -0.15 18.95
CA GLY A 80 -3.56 -1.47 19.54
C GLY A 80 -3.16 -2.58 18.59
N VAL A 81 -2.03 -2.42 17.89
CA VAL A 81 -1.49 -3.41 16.96
C VAL A 81 -1.10 -4.68 17.72
N SER A 82 -1.70 -5.82 17.39
CA SER A 82 -1.43 -7.08 18.06
C SER A 82 -1.66 -8.29 17.16
N THR A 83 -1.05 -9.42 17.53
CA THR A 83 -1.34 -10.76 16.98
C THR A 83 -2.20 -11.62 17.90
N GLU A 84 -2.40 -11.22 19.16
CA GLU A 84 -3.04 -12.05 20.20
C GLU A 84 -4.48 -12.44 19.89
N HIS A 85 -5.20 -11.60 19.16
CA HIS A 85 -6.63 -11.76 18.87
C HIS A 85 -6.93 -12.06 17.40
N ILE A 86 -5.93 -12.52 16.66
CA ILE A 86 -6.10 -12.88 15.25
C ILE A 86 -6.87 -14.19 15.15
N GLU A 87 -7.90 -14.16 14.31
CA GLU A 87 -8.58 -15.36 13.81
C GLU A 87 -8.27 -15.49 12.32
N HIS A 88 -7.40 -16.44 11.97
CA HIS A 88 -7.04 -16.68 10.57
C HIS A 88 -8.26 -17.18 9.80
N SER A 89 -8.64 -16.47 8.74
CA SER A 89 -9.57 -16.98 7.74
C SER A 89 -8.95 -18.18 7.01
N HIS A 90 -9.78 -18.96 6.32
CA HIS A 90 -9.35 -20.14 5.56
C HIS A 90 -8.12 -19.86 4.69
N GLY A 91 -8.14 -18.78 3.89
CA GLY A 91 -7.01 -18.47 3.01
C GLY A 91 -5.71 -18.19 3.78
N ASN A 92 -5.80 -17.52 4.93
CA ASN A 92 -4.62 -17.29 5.77
C ASN A 92 -4.10 -18.60 6.39
N GLN A 93 -4.99 -19.51 6.79
CA GLN A 93 -4.61 -20.84 7.29
C GLN A 93 -3.94 -21.69 6.20
N VAL A 94 -4.47 -21.67 4.97
CA VAL A 94 -3.87 -22.34 3.81
C VAL A 94 -2.45 -21.84 3.57
N LEU A 95 -2.25 -20.53 3.62
CA LEU A 95 -0.92 -19.93 3.45
C LEU A 95 0.04 -20.37 4.57
N LEU A 96 -0.41 -20.30 5.83
CA LEU A 96 0.41 -20.65 7.00
C LEU A 96 0.81 -22.13 7.00
N GLU A 97 -0.17 -23.02 6.83
CA GLU A 97 0.06 -24.47 6.89
C GLU A 97 0.71 -25.00 5.62
N GLY A 98 0.38 -24.45 4.45
CA GLY A 98 1.05 -24.80 3.21
C GLY A 98 2.52 -24.40 3.22
N ALA A 99 2.85 -23.21 3.76
CA ALA A 99 4.23 -22.80 3.99
C ALA A 99 4.96 -23.77 4.93
N ARG A 100 4.34 -24.13 6.07
CA ARG A 100 4.92 -25.09 7.02
C ARG A 100 5.22 -26.45 6.36
N LYS A 101 4.31 -26.99 5.54
CA LYS A 101 4.51 -28.27 4.82
C LYS A 101 5.69 -28.25 3.85
N LEU A 102 6.03 -27.08 3.30
CA LEU A 102 7.15 -26.90 2.38
C LEU A 102 8.46 -26.49 3.09
N GLY A 103 8.45 -26.33 4.42
CA GLY A 103 9.58 -25.82 5.18
C GLY A 103 9.84 -24.33 4.98
N TYR A 104 8.82 -23.57 4.58
CA TYR A 104 8.88 -22.12 4.40
C TYR A 104 8.58 -21.39 5.72
N GLU A 105 9.22 -20.24 5.88
CA GLU A 105 8.93 -19.28 6.93
C GLU A 105 7.67 -18.47 6.60
N ALA A 106 6.65 -18.63 7.45
CA ALA A 106 5.45 -17.80 7.47
C ALA A 106 5.10 -17.42 8.91
N LYS A 107 4.47 -16.26 9.08
CA LYS A 107 4.11 -15.71 10.39
C LYS A 107 2.79 -14.96 10.35
N ALA A 108 2.20 -14.80 11.53
CA ALA A 108 1.04 -13.95 11.71
C ALA A 108 1.39 -12.48 11.40
N VAL A 109 0.46 -11.77 10.77
CA VAL A 109 0.56 -10.34 10.48
C VAL A 109 -0.22 -9.57 11.54
N PRO A 110 0.44 -8.73 12.37
CA PRO A 110 -0.25 -7.93 13.38
C PRO A 110 -1.34 -7.06 12.77
N GLN A 111 -2.44 -6.89 13.51
CA GLN A 111 -3.64 -6.16 13.07
C GLN A 111 -3.87 -4.93 13.94
N ASN A 112 -4.28 -3.80 13.35
CA ASN A 112 -4.62 -2.58 14.09
C ASN A 112 -6.07 -2.58 14.56
N THR A 113 -6.47 -3.57 15.34
CA THR A 113 -7.87 -3.76 15.77
C THR A 113 -8.14 -3.27 17.19
N GLY A 114 -7.24 -2.47 17.76
CA GLY A 114 -7.39 -1.93 19.12
C GLY A 114 -7.31 -3.01 20.20
N GLY A 115 -6.66 -4.15 19.93
CA GLY A 115 -6.67 -5.31 20.83
C GLY A 115 -7.99 -6.07 20.85
N HIS A 116 -8.84 -5.95 19.82
CA HIS A 116 -10.09 -6.72 19.71
C HIS A 116 -10.03 -7.73 18.56
N LYS A 117 -10.85 -8.78 18.67
CA LYS A 117 -11.12 -9.68 17.55
C LYS A 117 -11.91 -8.93 16.48
N HIS A 118 -11.44 -8.96 15.24
CA HIS A 118 -12.14 -8.33 14.11
C HIS A 118 -12.01 -9.20 12.85
N ALA A 119 -13.12 -9.75 12.39
CA ALA A 119 -13.14 -10.74 11.31
C ALA A 119 -14.28 -10.48 10.31
N CYS A 120 -14.53 -9.20 9.97
CA CYS A 120 -15.70 -8.83 9.18
C CYS A 120 -15.59 -9.04 7.65
N GLY A 121 -14.39 -9.34 7.13
CA GLY A 121 -14.11 -9.53 5.69
C GLY A 121 -14.22 -8.27 4.82
N ARG A 122 -14.61 -7.13 5.40
CA ARG A 122 -14.93 -5.88 4.68
C ARG A 122 -14.09 -4.68 5.09
N CYS A 123 -12.98 -4.89 5.79
CA CYS A 123 -12.05 -3.83 6.21
C CYS A 123 -11.60 -2.94 5.04
N GLY A 124 -11.48 -3.51 3.84
CA GLY A 124 -11.11 -2.78 2.63
C GLY A 124 -12.16 -1.76 2.14
N MET A 125 -13.38 -1.80 2.67
CA MET A 125 -14.50 -0.95 2.24
C MET A 125 -14.88 0.10 3.30
N GLY A 126 -13.93 0.46 4.17
CA GLY A 126 -14.18 1.27 5.36
C GLY A 126 -14.77 0.44 6.49
N CYS A 127 -14.12 0.45 7.66
CA CYS A 127 -14.58 -0.32 8.82
C CYS A 127 -15.81 0.36 9.46
N GLY A 128 -17.00 -0.13 9.13
CA GLY A 128 -18.26 0.38 9.71
C GLY A 128 -18.43 0.14 11.21
N ALA A 129 -17.67 -0.80 11.77
CA ALA A 129 -17.64 -1.08 13.22
C ALA A 129 -16.67 -0.17 13.99
N ALA A 130 -15.84 0.61 13.29
CA ALA A 130 -14.74 1.38 13.88
C ALA A 130 -13.74 0.57 14.72
N GLU A 131 -13.69 -0.77 14.53
CA GLU A 131 -12.74 -1.64 15.21
C GLU A 131 -11.34 -1.53 14.60
N LYS A 132 -11.23 -1.34 13.27
CA LYS A 132 -9.96 -1.03 12.60
C LYS A 132 -9.52 0.39 12.97
N GLN A 133 -8.48 0.49 13.79
CA GLN A 133 -7.91 1.69 14.37
C GLN A 133 -7.07 2.49 13.35
N GLY A 134 -7.68 2.90 12.23
CA GLY A 134 -7.05 3.74 11.21
C GLY A 134 -7.04 5.24 11.54
N PRO A 135 -6.50 6.10 10.64
CA PRO A 135 -6.53 7.57 10.73
C PRO A 135 -7.85 8.17 11.20
N ASN A 136 -8.96 7.63 10.69
CA ASN A 136 -10.32 8.06 10.97
C ASN A 136 -10.84 7.70 12.37
N VAL A 137 -10.28 6.69 13.02
CA VAL A 137 -10.69 6.25 14.37
C VAL A 137 -9.75 6.80 15.44
N CYS A 138 -8.46 6.90 15.13
CA CYS A 138 -7.46 7.34 16.10
C CYS A 138 -7.15 8.83 15.98
N TRP A 139 -6.47 9.24 14.92
CA TRP A 139 -5.80 10.54 14.85
C TRP A 139 -6.73 11.71 14.52
N LEU A 140 -7.69 11.54 13.60
CA LEU A 140 -8.63 12.61 13.27
C LEU A 140 -9.52 12.98 14.48
N PRO A 141 -10.08 12.02 15.23
CA PRO A 141 -10.78 12.33 16.48
C PRO A 141 -9.88 12.99 17.54
N ASP A 142 -8.63 12.53 17.68
CA ASP A 142 -7.67 13.16 18.61
C ASP A 142 -7.39 14.61 18.24
N ALA A 143 -7.19 14.89 16.94
CA ALA A 143 -7.00 16.24 16.43
C ALA A 143 -8.24 17.11 16.65
N ALA A 144 -9.45 16.58 16.41
CA ALA A 144 -10.71 17.28 16.66
C ALA A 144 -10.83 17.69 18.14
N ARG A 145 -10.53 16.77 19.06
CA ARG A 145 -10.53 17.04 20.51
C ARG A 145 -9.47 18.06 20.93
N ALA A 146 -8.36 18.15 20.20
CA ALA A 146 -7.34 19.16 20.38
C ALA A 146 -7.67 20.52 19.72
N GLY A 147 -8.83 20.65 19.08
CA GLY A 147 -9.32 21.89 18.47
C GLY A 147 -9.02 22.06 16.98
N ALA A 148 -8.59 21.01 16.28
CA ALA A 148 -8.46 21.05 14.82
C ALA A 148 -9.81 21.27 14.15
N GLN A 149 -9.83 22.09 13.11
CA GLN A 149 -11.01 22.33 12.27
C GLN A 149 -10.88 21.58 10.95
N PHE A 150 -11.98 21.01 10.48
CA PHE A 150 -12.03 20.23 9.24
C PHE A 150 -12.89 20.92 8.19
N MET A 151 -12.44 20.85 6.94
CA MET A 151 -13.10 21.46 5.80
C MET A 151 -13.25 20.39 4.70
N GLU A 152 -14.44 19.81 4.62
CA GLU A 152 -14.79 18.83 3.57
C GLU A 152 -15.12 19.53 2.25
N GLY A 153 -14.86 18.86 1.13
CA GLY A 153 -15.15 19.36 -0.21
C GLY A 153 -14.18 20.45 -0.70
N TYR A 154 -13.06 20.68 -0.01
CA TYR A 154 -12.05 21.65 -0.42
C TYR A 154 -10.93 20.99 -1.24
N ASN A 155 -10.97 21.16 -2.55
CA ASN A 155 -9.93 20.73 -3.47
C ASN A 155 -8.82 21.78 -3.55
N VAL A 156 -7.71 21.54 -2.84
CA VAL A 156 -6.54 22.43 -2.84
C VAL A 156 -5.81 22.35 -4.18
N GLU A 157 -5.68 23.47 -4.87
CA GLU A 157 -5.04 23.55 -6.20
C GLU A 157 -3.55 23.87 -6.12
N ARG A 158 -3.16 24.73 -5.17
CA ARG A 158 -1.78 25.20 -4.99
C ARG A 158 -1.51 25.81 -3.62
N VAL A 159 -0.26 25.74 -3.22
CA VAL A 159 0.34 26.50 -2.12
C VAL A 159 0.63 27.92 -2.58
N LEU A 160 0.41 28.89 -1.70
CA LEU A 160 0.71 30.30 -1.91
C LEU A 160 2.04 30.65 -1.25
N PHE A 161 2.83 31.50 -1.92
CA PHE A 161 4.15 31.91 -1.44
C PHE A 161 4.30 33.43 -1.41
N GLU A 162 5.05 33.92 -0.42
CA GLU A 162 5.64 35.27 -0.43
C GLU A 162 7.16 35.15 -0.60
N THR A 163 7.76 36.08 -1.35
CA THR A 163 9.21 36.19 -1.50
C THR A 163 9.70 37.47 -0.85
N ARG A 164 10.58 37.36 0.15
CA ARG A 164 11.24 38.50 0.80
C ARG A 164 12.74 38.24 0.90
N GLY A 165 13.55 39.18 0.42
CA GLY A 165 15.02 39.07 0.44
C GLY A 165 15.53 37.77 -0.20
N GLY A 166 14.93 37.35 -1.32
CA GLY A 166 15.27 36.10 -2.03
C GLY A 166 14.74 34.81 -1.40
N ASN A 167 14.17 34.85 -0.19
CA ASN A 167 13.62 33.66 0.47
C ASN A 167 12.13 33.49 0.15
N LYS A 168 11.77 32.34 -0.44
CA LYS A 168 10.38 31.93 -0.71
C LYS A 168 9.77 31.26 0.53
N THR A 169 8.66 31.77 1.04
CA THR A 169 7.98 31.24 2.23
C THR A 169 6.53 30.91 1.92
N ALA A 170 6.06 29.72 2.29
CA ALA A 170 4.65 29.36 2.17
C ALA A 170 3.80 30.16 3.16
N VAL A 171 2.67 30.70 2.68
CA VAL A 171 1.78 31.58 3.47
C VAL A 171 0.32 31.12 3.50
N GLY A 172 0.02 29.98 2.88
CA GLY A 172 -1.32 29.44 2.80
C GLY A 172 -1.54 28.58 1.57
N VAL A 173 -2.80 28.27 1.31
CA VAL A 173 -3.25 27.49 0.15
C VAL A 173 -4.43 28.16 -0.52
N LYS A 174 -4.61 27.86 -1.81
CA LYS A 174 -5.76 28.26 -2.62
C LYS A 174 -6.35 27.04 -3.30
N GLY A 175 -7.67 27.01 -3.42
CA GLY A 175 -8.39 25.95 -4.11
C GLY A 175 -9.87 26.23 -4.26
N ALA A 176 -10.59 25.25 -4.79
CA ALA A 176 -12.04 25.28 -4.96
C ALA A 176 -12.72 24.54 -3.80
N TRP A 177 -13.68 25.18 -3.15
CA TRP A 177 -14.50 24.59 -2.11
C TRP A 177 -15.92 24.37 -2.60
N THR A 178 -16.36 23.12 -2.58
CA THR A 178 -17.73 22.74 -2.95
C THR A 178 -18.51 22.40 -1.68
N LYS A 179 -19.57 23.17 -1.43
CA LYS A 179 -20.52 22.92 -0.34
C LYS A 179 -21.94 23.14 -0.84
N ASP A 180 -22.82 22.18 -0.55
CA ASP A 180 -24.24 22.21 -0.96
C ASP A 180 -24.41 22.42 -2.48
N GLY A 181 -23.51 21.83 -3.28
CA GLY A 181 -23.49 21.93 -4.75
C GLY A 181 -22.95 23.26 -5.30
N VAL A 182 -22.53 24.18 -4.45
CA VAL A 182 -21.96 25.48 -4.85
C VAL A 182 -20.44 25.45 -4.70
N GLU A 183 -19.73 25.70 -5.80
CA GLU A 183 -18.28 25.83 -5.82
C GLU A 183 -17.85 27.28 -5.61
N ARG A 184 -16.82 27.50 -4.78
CA ARG A 184 -16.24 28.82 -4.51
C ARG A 184 -14.73 28.73 -4.43
N GLU A 185 -14.04 29.73 -4.95
CA GLU A 185 -12.61 29.88 -4.70
C GLU A 185 -12.37 30.31 -3.24
N VAL A 186 -11.52 29.58 -2.53
CA VAL A 186 -11.17 29.86 -1.13
C VAL A 186 -9.66 29.92 -0.96
N VAL A 187 -9.21 30.89 -0.17
CA VAL A 187 -7.82 31.02 0.29
C VAL A 187 -7.77 30.82 1.80
N VAL A 188 -6.96 29.86 2.25
CA VAL A 188 -6.67 29.63 3.67
C VAL A 188 -5.24 30.09 3.95
N LYS A 189 -5.07 31.08 4.83
CA LYS A 189 -3.75 31.58 5.24
C LYS A 189 -3.21 30.75 6.40
N ALA A 190 -1.91 30.45 6.39
CA ALA A 190 -1.26 29.71 7.45
C ALA A 190 0.22 30.10 7.57
N GLN A 191 0.77 30.03 8.79
CA GLN A 191 2.21 30.22 9.03
C GLN A 191 3.03 29.02 8.54
N ARG A 192 2.42 27.84 8.55
CA ARG A 192 2.97 26.56 8.12
C ARG A 192 1.95 25.82 7.29
N VAL A 193 2.39 25.22 6.20
CA VAL A 193 1.58 24.36 5.34
C VAL A 193 2.19 22.97 5.37
N ILE A 194 1.39 21.95 5.66
CA ILE A 194 1.79 20.55 5.64
C ILE A 194 0.96 19.86 4.56
N VAL A 195 1.62 19.30 3.57
CA VAL A 195 1.00 18.54 2.47
C VAL A 195 0.96 17.07 2.85
N SER A 196 -0.25 16.49 2.86
CA SER A 196 -0.50 15.08 3.18
C SER A 196 -1.48 14.44 2.19
N ALA A 197 -1.34 14.76 0.90
CA ALA A 197 -2.21 14.30 -0.17
C ALA A 197 -1.78 12.95 -0.79
N GLY A 198 -0.75 12.30 -0.23
CA GLY A 198 -0.25 11.01 -0.64
C GLY A 198 0.64 11.05 -1.90
N SER A 199 1.26 9.90 -2.20
CA SER A 199 2.27 9.76 -3.26
C SER A 199 1.79 10.03 -4.68
N LEU A 200 0.48 10.18 -4.88
CA LEU A 200 -0.10 10.49 -6.18
C LEU A 200 -0.42 11.98 -6.33
N LYS A 201 -0.88 12.65 -5.27
CA LYS A 201 -1.41 14.03 -5.36
C LYS A 201 -0.50 15.07 -4.72
N SER A 202 0.28 14.71 -3.70
CA SER A 202 1.30 15.61 -3.13
C SER A 202 2.29 16.15 -4.17
N PRO A 203 2.91 15.32 -5.05
CA PRO A 203 3.80 15.85 -6.07
C PRO A 203 3.07 16.75 -7.09
N VAL A 204 1.83 16.43 -7.44
CA VAL A 204 1.01 17.24 -8.35
C VAL A 204 0.72 18.61 -7.74
N LEU A 205 0.34 18.66 -6.46
CA LEU A 205 0.12 19.91 -5.74
C LEU A 205 1.41 20.76 -5.70
N LEU A 206 2.56 20.15 -5.39
CA LEU A 206 3.84 20.86 -5.36
C LEU A 206 4.24 21.41 -6.74
N MET A 207 4.04 20.64 -7.82
CA MET A 207 4.26 21.09 -9.20
C MET A 207 3.32 22.26 -9.58
N ASN A 208 2.02 22.14 -9.26
CA ASN A 208 1.02 23.18 -9.51
C ASN A 208 1.27 24.46 -8.70
N SER A 209 1.99 24.34 -7.58
CA SER A 209 2.43 25.46 -6.77
C SER A 209 3.66 26.19 -7.35
N GLY A 210 4.21 25.71 -8.47
CA GLY A 210 5.31 26.35 -9.19
C GLY A 210 6.71 26.05 -8.65
N LEU A 211 6.85 25.03 -7.80
CA LEU A 211 8.16 24.52 -7.37
C LEU A 211 8.92 23.89 -8.56
N LYS A 212 10.25 23.97 -8.54
CA LYS A 212 11.12 23.63 -9.69
C LYS A 212 12.01 22.40 -9.45
N ASN A 213 11.87 21.78 -8.29
CA ASN A 213 12.73 20.68 -7.88
C ASN A 213 12.45 19.48 -8.79
N LYS A 214 13.47 19.08 -9.56
CA LYS A 214 13.38 18.01 -10.55
C LYS A 214 13.04 16.63 -9.98
N HIS A 215 13.13 16.45 -8.66
CA HIS A 215 12.77 15.23 -7.95
C HIS A 215 11.28 15.14 -7.60
N ILE A 216 10.53 16.25 -7.67
CA ILE A 216 9.08 16.22 -7.41
C ILE A 216 8.41 15.31 -8.45
N GLY A 217 7.67 14.33 -7.94
CA GLY A 217 6.99 13.31 -8.74
C GLY A 217 7.87 12.13 -9.12
N ARG A 218 9.19 12.19 -8.98
CA ARG A 218 10.07 11.04 -9.28
C ARG A 218 10.18 10.09 -8.10
N ASN A 219 10.79 8.92 -8.32
CA ASN A 219 11.01 7.91 -7.28
C ASN A 219 9.73 7.32 -6.71
N LEU A 220 8.70 7.18 -7.56
CA LEU A 220 7.49 6.48 -7.19
C LEU A 220 7.76 4.97 -7.13
N TYR A 221 7.55 4.39 -5.96
CA TYR A 221 7.54 2.95 -5.73
C TYR A 221 6.09 2.47 -5.60
N MET A 222 5.81 1.27 -6.11
CA MET A 222 4.45 0.72 -6.20
C MET A 222 4.28 -0.64 -5.51
N HIS A 223 5.33 -1.35 -5.08
CA HIS A 223 5.23 -2.75 -4.65
C HIS A 223 4.35 -3.62 -5.59
N PRO A 224 4.82 -3.95 -6.80
CA PRO A 224 4.04 -4.69 -7.78
C PRO A 224 3.72 -6.09 -7.27
N ALA A 225 2.52 -6.58 -7.57
CA ALA A 225 2.04 -7.89 -7.15
C ALA A 225 1.49 -8.72 -8.32
N ASN A 226 1.91 -9.97 -8.42
CA ASN A 226 1.20 -10.98 -9.21
C ASN A 226 0.20 -11.73 -8.34
N MET A 227 -0.88 -12.22 -8.95
CA MET A 227 -2.00 -12.82 -8.25
C MET A 227 -2.26 -14.25 -8.72
N VAL A 228 -2.79 -15.08 -7.83
CA VAL A 228 -3.27 -16.43 -8.14
C VAL A 228 -4.53 -16.71 -7.32
N SER A 229 -5.54 -17.31 -7.96
CA SER A 229 -6.70 -17.85 -7.26
C SER A 229 -6.59 -19.36 -7.11
N ALA A 230 -7.06 -19.88 -5.99
CA ALA A 230 -7.27 -21.30 -5.79
C ALA A 230 -8.72 -21.56 -5.38
N PHE A 231 -9.26 -22.68 -5.88
CA PHE A 231 -10.56 -23.20 -5.50
C PHE A 231 -10.37 -24.45 -4.64
N PHE A 232 -11.20 -24.59 -3.63
CA PHE A 232 -11.10 -25.63 -2.62
C PHE A 232 -12.41 -26.41 -2.54
N PRO A 233 -12.40 -27.69 -2.11
CA PRO A 233 -13.63 -28.47 -1.99
C PRO A 233 -14.57 -27.93 -0.88
N GLU A 234 -14.06 -27.23 0.12
CA GLU A 234 -14.80 -26.71 1.27
C GLU A 234 -15.58 -25.43 0.94
N ASP A 235 -16.77 -25.25 1.53
CA ASP A 235 -17.49 -23.98 1.50
C ASP A 235 -16.80 -22.96 2.43
N ILE A 236 -16.03 -22.04 1.84
CA ILE A 236 -15.14 -21.12 2.55
C ILE A 236 -15.80 -19.78 2.88
N ARG A 237 -16.69 -19.30 2.00
CA ARG A 237 -17.30 -17.95 2.07
C ARG A 237 -16.23 -16.87 2.23
N PRO A 238 -15.39 -16.65 1.22
CA PRO A 238 -14.15 -15.90 1.37
C PRO A 238 -14.33 -14.42 1.70
N TRP A 239 -15.54 -13.88 1.55
CA TRP A 239 -15.92 -12.52 1.97
C TRP A 239 -16.13 -12.37 3.50
N GLU A 240 -15.98 -13.45 4.27
CA GLU A 240 -16.04 -13.48 5.74
C GLU A 240 -14.63 -13.71 6.32
N GLY A 241 -14.41 -13.28 7.57
CA GLY A 241 -13.13 -13.49 8.27
C GLY A 241 -12.14 -12.33 8.13
N ALA A 242 -10.99 -12.45 8.79
CA ALA A 242 -9.92 -11.47 8.65
C ALA A 242 -9.25 -11.58 7.26
N ILE A 243 -8.90 -10.45 6.66
CA ILE A 243 -8.41 -10.39 5.27
C ILE A 243 -6.95 -10.86 5.18
N LEU A 244 -6.03 -10.15 5.80
CA LEU A 244 -4.59 -10.36 5.66
C LEU A 244 -4.02 -10.54 7.07
N THR A 245 -3.84 -11.78 7.48
CA THR A 245 -3.35 -12.14 8.82
C THR A 245 -2.16 -13.09 8.79
N THR A 246 -1.69 -13.48 7.61
CA THR A 246 -0.51 -14.32 7.41
C THR A 246 0.33 -13.79 6.27
N VAL A 247 1.65 -13.83 6.45
CA VAL A 247 2.63 -13.53 5.41
C VAL A 247 3.69 -14.62 5.37
N CYS A 248 4.03 -15.10 4.19
CA CYS A 248 5.20 -15.94 3.95
C CYS A 248 6.37 -15.06 3.51
N THR A 249 7.51 -15.19 4.22
CA THR A 249 8.68 -14.29 4.10
C THR A 249 9.93 -14.98 3.59
N THR A 250 9.91 -16.30 3.38
CA THR A 250 11.06 -17.11 2.90
C THR A 250 11.81 -16.49 1.72
N PHE A 251 11.08 -15.83 0.82
CA PHE A 251 11.62 -15.29 -0.43
C PHE A 251 11.81 -13.77 -0.39
N GLU A 252 11.80 -13.11 0.78
CA GLU A 252 11.82 -11.64 0.87
C GLU A 252 13.19 -11.01 0.57
N ASN A 253 14.25 -11.81 0.43
CA ASN A 253 15.63 -11.37 0.21
C ASN A 253 16.38 -12.26 -0.80
N LEU A 254 15.87 -12.37 -2.03
CA LEU A 254 16.44 -13.22 -3.07
C LEU A 254 17.75 -12.70 -3.65
N ASP A 255 18.01 -11.39 -3.54
CA ASP A 255 19.22 -10.75 -4.06
C ASP A 255 20.29 -10.50 -2.99
N GLY A 256 20.01 -10.80 -1.72
CA GLY A 256 20.90 -10.50 -0.60
C GLY A 256 20.88 -9.03 -0.14
N HIS A 257 20.12 -8.16 -0.81
CA HIS A 257 20.01 -6.72 -0.54
C HIS A 257 18.59 -6.28 -0.16
N GLY A 258 17.74 -7.23 0.23
CA GLY A 258 16.39 -6.99 0.72
C GLY A 258 15.34 -6.87 -0.37
N HIS A 259 15.62 -7.33 -1.61
CA HIS A 259 14.62 -7.45 -2.67
C HIS A 259 14.23 -8.92 -2.88
N GLY A 260 12.95 -9.16 -3.03
CA GLY A 260 12.35 -10.49 -2.86
C GLY A 260 10.85 -10.45 -3.03
N ALA A 261 10.23 -11.62 -2.90
CA ALA A 261 8.79 -11.75 -2.85
C ALA A 261 8.30 -12.05 -1.44
N LYS A 262 7.16 -11.47 -1.12
CA LYS A 262 6.31 -11.86 0.00
C LYS A 262 4.95 -12.27 -0.51
N MET A 263 4.33 -13.12 0.29
CA MET A 263 3.16 -13.87 -0.10
C MET A 263 2.09 -13.71 0.96
N GLU A 264 0.90 -13.26 0.55
CA GLU A 264 -0.21 -12.91 1.44
C GLU A 264 -1.56 -13.34 0.83
N ALA A 265 -2.54 -13.61 1.69
CA ALA A 265 -3.93 -13.72 1.27
C ALA A 265 -4.53 -12.33 1.02
N THR A 266 -5.43 -12.20 0.04
CA THR A 266 -6.01 -10.91 -0.34
C THR A 266 -7.45 -10.74 0.17
N CYS A 267 -7.96 -9.51 0.02
CA CYS A 267 -9.40 -9.25 0.15
C CYS A 267 -10.18 -10.03 -0.92
N MET A 268 -11.35 -10.51 -0.54
CA MET A 268 -12.19 -11.38 -1.35
C MET A 268 -13.59 -10.83 -1.49
N ILE A 269 -13.74 -9.51 -1.60
CA ILE A 269 -14.99 -8.88 -2.03
C ILE A 269 -15.20 -9.12 -3.53
N PRO A 270 -16.45 -9.30 -4.00
CA PRO A 270 -16.73 -9.70 -5.38
C PRO A 270 -16.07 -8.82 -6.45
N THR A 271 -16.11 -7.49 -6.32
CA THR A 271 -15.55 -6.58 -7.33
C THR A 271 -14.04 -6.77 -7.48
N LEU A 272 -13.32 -6.97 -6.37
CA LEU A 272 -11.88 -7.23 -6.41
C LEU A 272 -11.55 -8.63 -6.92
N SER A 273 -12.22 -9.67 -6.41
CA SER A 273 -11.83 -11.06 -6.72
C SER A 273 -12.27 -11.54 -8.10
N LEU A 274 -13.47 -11.17 -8.56
CA LEU A 274 -14.02 -11.70 -9.82
C LEU A 274 -13.49 -10.96 -11.06
N SER A 275 -13.05 -9.71 -10.92
CA SER A 275 -12.44 -8.93 -12.00
C SER A 275 -11.02 -9.37 -12.36
N GLN A 276 -10.36 -10.10 -11.46
CA GLN A 276 -8.98 -10.57 -11.64
C GLN A 276 -8.89 -11.95 -12.31
N LEU A 277 -10.00 -12.68 -12.41
CA LEU A 277 -10.02 -13.98 -13.08
C LEU A 277 -9.74 -13.82 -14.57
N ASN A 278 -8.93 -14.73 -15.12
CA ASN A 278 -8.68 -14.78 -16.55
C ASN A 278 -10.00 -14.96 -17.31
N TRP A 279 -10.20 -14.17 -18.35
CA TRP A 279 -11.34 -14.32 -19.23
C TRP A 279 -11.01 -15.27 -20.39
N THR A 280 -11.71 -16.41 -20.43
CA THR A 280 -11.67 -17.35 -21.57
C THR A 280 -12.94 -17.27 -22.41
N SER A 281 -14.10 -17.36 -21.75
CA SER A 281 -15.42 -17.28 -22.38
C SER A 281 -16.51 -16.94 -21.35
N GLY A 282 -17.69 -16.52 -21.84
CA GLY A 282 -18.84 -16.24 -20.96
C GLY A 282 -19.29 -17.43 -20.09
N PRO A 283 -19.43 -18.65 -20.63
CA PRO A 283 -19.75 -19.82 -19.83
C PRO A 283 -18.68 -20.16 -18.79
N ASP A 284 -17.41 -20.13 -19.17
CA ASP A 284 -16.27 -20.43 -18.27
C ASP A 284 -16.24 -19.46 -17.09
N TRP A 285 -16.31 -18.16 -17.37
CA TRP A 285 -16.33 -17.14 -16.32
C TRP A 285 -17.53 -17.31 -15.37
N LYS A 286 -18.72 -17.64 -15.89
CA LYS A 286 -19.91 -17.90 -15.05
C LYS A 286 -19.72 -19.13 -14.16
N LEU A 287 -19.05 -20.18 -14.64
CA LEU A 287 -18.73 -21.36 -13.84
C LEU A 287 -17.74 -21.02 -12.72
N LEU A 288 -16.70 -20.24 -13.00
CA LEU A 288 -15.76 -19.77 -11.98
C LEU A 288 -16.45 -18.87 -10.95
N ALA A 289 -17.27 -17.92 -11.40
CA ALA A 289 -18.04 -17.04 -10.52
C ALA A 289 -19.02 -17.83 -9.63
N ALA A 290 -19.64 -18.91 -10.14
CA ALA A 290 -20.51 -19.78 -9.36
C ALA A 290 -19.75 -20.52 -8.23
N LYS A 291 -18.44 -20.75 -8.41
CA LYS A 291 -17.55 -21.34 -7.40
C LYS A 291 -16.96 -20.32 -6.43
N TYR A 292 -17.34 -19.04 -6.51
CA TYR A 292 -16.76 -17.97 -5.68
C TYR A 292 -16.73 -18.29 -4.18
N ARG A 293 -17.76 -18.95 -3.63
CA ARG A 293 -17.81 -19.36 -2.22
C ARG A 293 -16.73 -20.36 -1.80
N HIS A 294 -16.04 -20.96 -2.76
CA HIS A 294 -14.97 -21.95 -2.61
C HIS A 294 -13.59 -21.40 -2.99
N MET A 295 -13.47 -20.08 -3.22
CA MET A 295 -12.28 -19.47 -3.81
C MET A 295 -11.52 -18.61 -2.79
N ASN A 296 -10.20 -18.65 -2.80
CA ASN A 296 -9.36 -17.59 -2.22
C ASN A 296 -8.36 -17.09 -3.26
N THR A 297 -7.97 -15.82 -3.17
CA THR A 297 -6.94 -15.19 -4.00
C THR A 297 -5.77 -14.78 -3.12
N TYR A 298 -4.57 -14.87 -3.70
CA TYR A 298 -3.30 -14.65 -3.03
C TYR A 298 -2.41 -13.77 -3.88
N ALA A 299 -1.61 -12.95 -3.22
CA ALA A 299 -0.68 -12.03 -3.84
C ALA A 299 0.76 -12.47 -3.60
N SER A 300 1.59 -12.38 -4.62
CA SER A 300 3.05 -12.38 -4.55
C SER A 300 3.54 -10.99 -4.92
N PHE A 301 4.00 -10.21 -3.94
CA PHE A 301 4.47 -8.84 -4.15
C PHE A 301 5.95 -8.71 -3.88
N ALA A 302 6.59 -7.80 -4.64
CA ALA A 302 8.00 -7.50 -4.47
C ALA A 302 8.21 -6.11 -3.87
N ARG A 303 9.25 -6.00 -3.04
CA ARG A 303 9.86 -4.70 -2.76
C ARG A 303 10.54 -4.24 -4.04
N ASP A 304 9.98 -3.25 -4.71
CA ASP A 304 10.49 -2.80 -6.00
C ASP A 304 11.77 -1.99 -5.85
N ARG A 305 12.76 -2.33 -6.67
CA ARG A 305 14.04 -1.62 -6.76
C ARG A 305 13.94 -0.40 -7.68
N ASP A 306 13.31 -0.61 -8.83
CA ASP A 306 13.24 0.39 -9.90
C ASP A 306 11.96 1.23 -9.78
N THR A 307 12.07 2.52 -10.09
CA THR A 307 11.02 3.50 -9.76
C THR A 307 10.30 4.05 -10.97
N GLY A 308 9.06 4.46 -10.76
CA GLY A 308 8.29 5.28 -11.67
C GLY A 308 8.30 6.77 -11.31
N ARG A 309 7.31 7.48 -11.85
CA ARG A 309 7.04 8.89 -11.56
C ARG A 309 5.57 9.27 -11.69
N VAL A 310 5.21 10.40 -11.10
CA VAL A 310 3.94 11.11 -11.25
C VAL A 310 4.20 12.39 -12.02
N LEU A 311 3.40 12.64 -13.05
CA LEU A 311 3.38 13.89 -13.81
C LEU A 311 2.15 14.72 -13.44
N ALA A 312 2.25 16.03 -13.57
CA ALA A 312 1.12 16.95 -13.49
C ALA A 312 0.65 17.37 -14.90
N ASN A 313 -0.62 17.78 -15.01
CA ASN A 313 -1.22 18.45 -16.18
C ASN A 313 -1.12 17.68 -17.52
N PRO A 314 -1.93 16.62 -17.73
CA PRO A 314 -2.84 16.01 -16.75
C PRO A 314 -2.09 15.10 -15.75
N PRO A 315 -2.62 14.90 -14.53
CA PRO A 315 -2.09 13.92 -13.59
C PRO A 315 -1.95 12.53 -14.23
N ARG A 316 -0.74 11.98 -14.24
CA ARG A 316 -0.45 10.65 -14.81
C ARG A 316 0.56 9.90 -13.97
N VAL A 317 0.35 8.60 -13.83
CA VAL A 317 1.28 7.69 -13.15
C VAL A 317 2.04 6.90 -14.21
N GLU A 318 3.35 7.08 -14.27
CA GLU A 318 4.24 6.32 -15.15
C GLU A 318 5.07 5.37 -14.31
N TYR A 319 4.74 4.09 -14.38
CA TYR A 319 5.46 3.02 -13.69
C TYR A 319 5.30 1.75 -14.51
N THR A 320 6.41 1.06 -14.76
CA THR A 320 6.43 -0.25 -15.40
C THR A 320 7.27 -1.16 -14.52
N PRO A 321 6.73 -2.26 -13.97
CA PRO A 321 7.51 -3.19 -13.17
C PRO A 321 8.75 -3.63 -13.95
N SER A 322 9.95 -3.49 -13.40
CA SER A 322 11.20 -3.80 -14.10
C SER A 322 11.35 -5.31 -14.34
N ALA A 323 12.24 -5.72 -15.24
CA ALA A 323 12.54 -7.15 -15.41
C ALA A 323 13.09 -7.78 -14.11
N PHE A 324 13.79 -6.98 -13.30
CA PHE A 324 14.28 -7.41 -12.00
C PHE A 324 13.10 -7.66 -11.05
N ASP A 325 12.23 -6.67 -10.82
CA ASP A 325 11.12 -6.78 -9.87
C ASP A 325 10.13 -7.88 -10.28
N ARG A 326 9.83 -7.96 -11.59
CA ARG A 326 8.96 -9.00 -12.16
C ARG A 326 9.49 -10.41 -11.96
N ARG A 327 10.81 -10.61 -12.04
CA ARG A 327 11.40 -11.93 -11.76
C ARG A 327 11.14 -12.35 -10.32
N HIS A 328 11.20 -11.42 -9.36
CA HIS A 328 10.98 -11.71 -7.96
C HIS A 328 9.51 -12.01 -7.69
N THR A 329 8.57 -11.20 -8.20
CA THR A 329 7.14 -11.49 -8.06
C THR A 329 6.74 -12.82 -8.72
N LEU A 330 7.33 -13.16 -9.87
CA LEU A 330 7.11 -14.45 -10.54
C LEU A 330 7.62 -15.62 -9.70
N ILE A 331 8.82 -15.53 -9.11
CA ILE A 331 9.32 -16.56 -8.18
C ILE A 331 8.31 -16.76 -7.04
N GLY A 332 7.90 -15.69 -6.36
CA GLY A 332 6.91 -15.82 -5.29
C GLY A 332 5.56 -16.36 -5.76
N LEU A 333 5.12 -16.08 -7.00
CA LEU A 333 3.89 -16.63 -7.57
C LEU A 333 4.00 -18.15 -7.74
N LEU A 334 5.13 -18.64 -8.28
CA LEU A 334 5.37 -20.07 -8.49
C LEU A 334 5.45 -20.81 -7.15
N GLU A 335 6.04 -20.20 -6.12
CA GLU A 335 6.11 -20.78 -4.78
C GLU A 335 4.75 -20.73 -4.06
N MET A 336 3.96 -19.66 -4.26
CA MET A 336 2.57 -19.60 -3.81
C MET A 336 1.75 -20.74 -4.42
N ILE A 337 1.91 -21.02 -5.71
CA ILE A 337 1.22 -22.13 -6.38
C ILE A 337 1.54 -23.49 -5.72
N LYS A 338 2.80 -23.71 -5.27
CA LYS A 338 3.15 -24.92 -4.51
C LYS A 338 2.49 -24.95 -3.14
N ILE A 339 2.46 -23.82 -2.43
CA ILE A 339 1.74 -23.67 -1.15
C ILE A 339 0.27 -24.05 -1.33
N LEU A 340 -0.38 -23.58 -2.41
CA LEU A 340 -1.79 -23.86 -2.69
C LEU A 340 -2.04 -25.34 -3.02
N LEU A 341 -1.13 -25.99 -3.73
CA LEU A 341 -1.20 -27.43 -4.00
C LEU A 341 -1.20 -28.24 -2.69
N VAL A 342 -0.17 -28.07 -1.85
CA VAL A 342 -0.08 -28.81 -0.57
C VAL A 342 -1.09 -28.32 0.46
N GLY A 343 -1.61 -27.11 0.28
CA GLY A 343 -2.69 -26.48 1.02
C GLY A 343 -4.07 -27.03 0.68
N GLY A 344 -4.17 -27.90 -0.32
CA GLY A 344 -5.37 -28.67 -0.61
C GLY A 344 -6.28 -28.09 -1.70
N ALA A 345 -5.78 -27.15 -2.51
CA ALA A 345 -6.51 -26.65 -3.67
C ALA A 345 -6.97 -27.80 -4.58
N ALA A 346 -8.20 -27.69 -5.09
CA ALA A 346 -8.73 -28.53 -6.16
C ALA A 346 -8.43 -27.92 -7.54
N GLU A 347 -8.37 -26.60 -7.63
CA GLU A 347 -8.01 -25.89 -8.87
C GLU A 347 -7.10 -24.71 -8.55
N ILE A 348 -6.12 -24.45 -9.40
CA ILE A 348 -5.19 -23.32 -9.27
C ILE A 348 -5.18 -22.52 -10.57
N HIS A 349 -5.45 -21.23 -10.46
CA HIS A 349 -5.66 -20.31 -11.57
C HIS A 349 -4.70 -19.12 -11.44
N PRO A 350 -3.49 -19.19 -12.05
CA PRO A 350 -2.57 -18.05 -12.10
C PRO A 350 -3.19 -16.92 -12.91
N HIS A 351 -3.14 -15.68 -12.41
CA HIS A 351 -3.64 -14.50 -13.14
C HIS A 351 -2.60 -14.00 -14.16
N LEU A 352 -2.09 -14.93 -14.97
CA LEU A 352 -1.20 -14.67 -16.09
C LEU A 352 -1.96 -15.03 -17.37
N PRO A 353 -2.32 -14.06 -18.22
CA PRO A 353 -2.93 -14.33 -19.51
C PRO A 353 -2.12 -15.37 -20.33
N GLY A 354 -2.80 -16.43 -20.74
CA GLY A 354 -2.20 -17.57 -21.46
C GLY A 354 -1.73 -18.73 -20.57
N ALA A 355 -1.70 -18.58 -19.25
CA ALA A 355 -1.45 -19.69 -18.34
C ALA A 355 -2.72 -20.53 -18.14
N PRO A 356 -2.72 -21.84 -18.46
CA PRO A 356 -3.87 -22.70 -18.21
C PRO A 356 -4.03 -22.96 -16.71
N PRO A 357 -5.26 -23.19 -16.22
CA PRO A 357 -5.46 -23.62 -14.84
C PRO A 357 -4.88 -25.02 -14.61
N PHE A 358 -4.49 -25.31 -13.37
CA PHE A 358 -4.21 -26.66 -12.92
C PHE A 358 -5.44 -27.24 -12.23
N ILE A 359 -5.96 -28.36 -12.73
CA ILE A 359 -7.04 -29.10 -12.09
C ILE A 359 -6.42 -30.32 -11.43
N VAL A 360 -6.54 -30.39 -10.10
CA VAL A 360 -5.93 -31.48 -9.31
C VAL A 360 -6.79 -32.73 -9.46
N ASP A 361 -6.17 -33.84 -9.86
CA ASP A 361 -6.81 -35.16 -9.79
C ASP A 361 -7.07 -35.49 -8.30
N PRO A 362 -8.33 -35.70 -7.88
CA PRO A 362 -8.66 -35.99 -6.48
C PRO A 362 -7.97 -37.25 -5.93
N SER A 363 -7.53 -38.16 -6.80
CA SER A 363 -6.82 -39.39 -6.41
C SER A 363 -5.30 -39.24 -6.37
N ALA A 364 -4.74 -38.16 -6.94
CA ALA A 364 -3.31 -37.95 -6.99
C ALA A 364 -2.76 -37.38 -5.67
N GLU A 365 -1.51 -37.73 -5.37
CA GLU A 365 -0.79 -37.11 -4.28
C GLU A 365 -0.53 -35.62 -4.58
N ARG A 366 -0.87 -34.75 -3.63
CA ARG A 366 -0.64 -33.31 -3.74
C ARG A 366 0.81 -32.96 -3.38
N SER A 367 1.72 -33.25 -4.31
CA SER A 367 3.15 -33.03 -4.14
C SER A 367 3.73 -32.15 -5.24
N PRO A 368 4.53 -31.12 -4.93
CA PRO A 368 5.27 -30.37 -5.95
C PRO A 368 6.25 -31.21 -6.77
N ALA A 369 6.61 -32.41 -6.28
CA ALA A 369 7.45 -33.37 -6.99
C ALA A 369 6.69 -34.21 -8.02
N ASP A 370 5.35 -34.14 -8.05
CA ASP A 370 4.54 -34.81 -9.08
C ASP A 370 4.97 -34.33 -10.49
N PRO A 371 5.31 -35.24 -11.41
CA PRO A 371 5.77 -34.87 -12.75
C PRO A 371 4.77 -34.05 -13.57
N THR A 372 3.47 -34.30 -13.39
CA THR A 372 2.39 -33.59 -14.11
C THR A 372 2.31 -32.15 -13.64
N PHE A 373 2.25 -31.95 -12.32
CA PHE A 373 2.27 -30.63 -11.70
C PHE A 373 3.56 -29.87 -12.05
N ALA A 374 4.73 -30.51 -11.92
CA ALA A 374 6.01 -29.89 -12.24
C ALA A 374 6.10 -29.48 -13.73
N ALA A 375 5.56 -30.29 -14.65
CA ALA A 375 5.49 -29.93 -16.06
C ALA A 375 4.54 -28.77 -16.34
N TRP A 376 3.40 -28.71 -15.65
CA TRP A 376 2.48 -27.58 -15.75
C TRP A 376 3.09 -26.30 -15.17
N LEU A 377 3.75 -26.36 -14.01
CA LEU A 377 4.38 -25.20 -13.38
C LEU A 377 5.46 -24.58 -14.27
N ARG A 378 6.25 -25.39 -15.00
CA ARG A 378 7.20 -24.91 -16.00
C ARG A 378 6.52 -24.17 -17.17
N LYS A 379 5.30 -24.56 -17.54
CA LYS A 379 4.52 -23.81 -18.55
C LYS A 379 4.08 -22.46 -18.01
N VAL A 380 3.64 -22.40 -16.75
CA VAL A 380 3.28 -21.13 -16.08
C VAL A 380 4.50 -20.19 -16.03
N GLU A 381 5.66 -20.72 -15.64
CA GLU A 381 6.92 -19.96 -15.65
C GLU A 381 7.29 -19.44 -17.05
N ALA A 382 7.13 -20.27 -18.09
CA ALA A 382 7.42 -19.90 -19.47
C ALA A 382 6.47 -18.84 -20.05
N VAL A 383 5.21 -18.78 -19.60
CA VAL A 383 4.28 -17.69 -19.93
C VAL A 383 4.82 -16.35 -19.39
N GLY A 384 5.34 -16.37 -18.17
CA GLY A 384 5.93 -15.20 -17.52
C GLY A 384 4.92 -14.10 -17.21
N ASN A 385 5.42 -12.92 -16.84
CA ASN A 385 4.62 -11.79 -16.37
C ASN A 385 5.01 -10.45 -17.02
N ALA A 386 5.55 -10.49 -18.24
CA ALA A 386 6.01 -9.29 -18.93
C ALA A 386 4.84 -8.40 -19.40
N PRO A 387 4.92 -7.06 -19.23
CA PRO A 387 3.96 -6.12 -19.83
C PRO A 387 4.01 -6.14 -21.37
N PRO A 388 2.92 -5.77 -22.07
CA PRO A 388 1.61 -5.39 -21.52
C PRO A 388 0.71 -6.61 -21.23
N GLY A 389 1.22 -7.84 -21.35
CA GLY A 389 0.43 -9.06 -21.29
C GLY A 389 -0.14 -9.39 -19.90
N VAL A 390 0.39 -8.80 -18.83
CA VAL A 390 -0.05 -9.03 -17.44
C VAL A 390 -0.13 -7.70 -16.70
N ALA A 391 -1.30 -7.38 -16.14
CA ALA A 391 -1.44 -6.27 -15.21
C ALA A 391 -1.06 -6.72 -13.80
N CYS A 392 -0.02 -6.11 -13.22
CA CYS A 392 0.30 -6.30 -11.80
C CYS A 392 -0.65 -5.49 -10.92
N GLY A 393 -0.92 -5.94 -9.69
CA GLY A 393 -1.68 -5.18 -8.70
C GLY A 393 -0.78 -4.34 -7.79
N SER A 394 -1.33 -3.28 -7.19
CA SER A 394 -0.70 -2.52 -6.11
C SER A 394 -1.72 -1.82 -5.21
N ALA A 395 -1.37 -1.66 -3.94
CA ALA A 395 -2.05 -0.76 -3.00
C ALA A 395 -1.05 0.14 -2.24
N HIS A 396 0.21 0.22 -2.69
CA HIS A 396 1.31 0.79 -1.92
C HIS A 396 2.08 1.83 -2.74
N GLN A 397 1.59 3.06 -2.80
CA GLN A 397 2.26 4.15 -3.52
C GLN A 397 3.17 4.93 -2.57
N MET A 398 4.48 5.03 -2.86
CA MET A 398 5.50 5.61 -1.97
C MET A 398 6.52 6.45 -2.73
N GLY A 399 7.18 7.40 -2.06
CA GLY A 399 8.47 7.97 -2.49
C GLY A 399 8.45 9.11 -3.52
N SER A 400 7.29 9.51 -4.03
CA SER A 400 7.17 10.54 -5.08
C SER A 400 7.61 11.97 -4.68
N CYS A 401 7.85 12.21 -3.40
CA CYS A 401 8.42 13.43 -2.83
C CYS A 401 9.53 13.06 -1.83
N ARG A 402 10.40 12.12 -2.22
CA ARG A 402 11.34 11.45 -1.31
C ARG A 402 12.11 12.40 -0.38
N MET A 403 12.24 11.96 0.86
CA MET A 403 13.17 12.52 1.84
C MET A 403 14.61 12.28 1.38
N SER A 404 15.47 13.27 1.59
CA SER A 404 16.88 13.19 1.23
C SER A 404 17.77 13.91 2.23
N ALA A 405 19.04 13.52 2.28
CA ALA A 405 20.03 14.20 3.11
C ALA A 405 20.43 15.58 2.55
N THR A 406 20.23 15.80 1.25
CA THR A 406 20.58 17.05 0.57
C THR A 406 19.50 17.48 -0.43
N GLU A 407 19.39 18.78 -0.68
CA GLU A 407 18.47 19.36 -1.67
C GLU A 407 18.64 18.76 -3.07
N GLY A 408 19.88 18.51 -3.48
CA GLY A 408 20.19 17.99 -4.81
C GLY A 408 19.73 16.54 -5.05
N THR A 409 19.25 15.85 -4.01
CA THR A 409 18.94 14.42 -4.07
C THR A 409 17.50 14.08 -3.65
N GLY A 410 16.62 15.03 -3.35
CA GLY A 410 15.22 14.73 -3.02
C GLY A 410 14.35 15.97 -2.91
N VAL A 411 13.17 15.82 -2.33
CA VAL A 411 12.15 16.89 -2.26
C VAL A 411 12.07 17.50 -0.87
N VAL A 412 12.19 16.68 0.16
CA VAL A 412 12.17 17.13 1.56
C VAL A 412 13.44 16.77 2.31
N ASP A 413 13.77 17.58 3.30
CA ASP A 413 14.83 17.30 4.27
C ASP A 413 14.38 16.23 5.30
N PRO A 414 15.28 15.75 6.19
CA PRO A 414 14.94 14.79 7.23
C PRO A 414 13.89 15.28 8.24
N GLU A 415 13.57 16.56 8.26
CA GLU A 415 12.51 17.18 9.07
C GLU A 415 11.18 17.28 8.30
N GLY A 416 11.13 16.82 7.06
CA GLY A 416 9.96 16.88 6.18
C GLY A 416 9.75 18.24 5.52
N ARG A 417 10.70 19.19 5.63
CA ARG A 417 10.61 20.51 4.99
C ARG A 417 10.94 20.41 3.52
N VAL A 418 10.18 21.09 2.68
CA VAL A 418 10.48 21.17 1.24
C VAL A 418 11.69 22.07 1.02
N TRP A 419 12.74 21.56 0.37
CA TRP A 419 14.03 22.25 0.23
C TRP A 419 13.94 23.67 -0.37
N GLU A 420 13.10 23.87 -1.39
CA GLU A 420 13.04 25.15 -2.14
C GLU A 420 12.38 26.32 -1.38
N THR A 421 11.87 26.09 -0.17
CA THR A 421 11.01 27.05 0.52
C THR A 421 11.03 26.90 2.03
N ARG A 422 10.57 27.93 2.74
CA ARG A 422 10.34 27.90 4.18
C ARG A 422 8.86 27.69 4.49
N GLY A 423 8.57 27.02 5.59
CA GLY A 423 7.19 26.88 6.09
C GLY A 423 6.31 25.90 5.32
N LEU A 424 6.85 25.18 4.33
CA LEU A 424 6.17 24.10 3.63
C LEU A 424 6.79 22.75 4.01
N TYR A 425 5.94 21.78 4.33
CA TYR A 425 6.31 20.43 4.72
C TYR A 425 5.50 19.41 3.92
N VAL A 426 6.03 18.20 3.82
CA VAL A 426 5.28 17.03 3.34
C VAL A 426 5.32 15.96 4.41
N ALA A 427 4.17 15.38 4.76
CA ALA A 427 4.04 14.35 5.79
C ALA A 427 3.04 13.29 5.33
N ASP A 428 3.46 12.46 4.38
CA ASP A 428 2.73 11.29 3.87
C ASP A 428 3.68 10.30 3.19
N ALA A 429 3.14 9.25 2.55
CA ALA A 429 3.93 8.17 1.98
C ALA A 429 4.86 8.61 0.84
N SER A 430 4.68 9.81 0.29
CA SER A 430 5.53 10.35 -0.76
C SER A 430 6.95 10.63 -0.26
N VAL A 431 7.17 10.79 1.04
CA VAL A 431 8.50 11.11 1.58
C VAL A 431 9.39 9.89 1.80
N PHE A 432 8.89 8.68 1.55
CA PHE A 432 9.65 7.44 1.74
C PHE A 432 10.97 7.47 0.95
N PRO A 433 12.11 7.09 1.56
CA PRO A 433 13.38 7.05 0.84
C PRO A 433 13.40 5.98 -0.26
N SER A 434 12.80 4.81 0.00
CA SER A 434 12.49 3.76 -0.98
C SER A 434 11.28 2.91 -0.55
N ALA A 435 10.93 1.92 -1.36
CA ALA A 435 9.95 0.89 -1.01
C ALA A 435 10.27 0.26 0.35
N SER A 436 9.24 0.11 1.20
CA SER A 436 9.40 -0.38 2.58
C SER A 436 9.52 -1.89 2.72
N GLY A 437 9.15 -2.67 1.70
CA GLY A 437 9.11 -4.13 1.75
C GLY A 437 8.00 -4.72 2.64
N VAL A 438 7.14 -3.89 3.21
CA VAL A 438 5.96 -4.25 4.02
C VAL A 438 4.78 -3.34 3.66
N ASN A 439 3.59 -3.62 4.20
CA ASN A 439 2.46 -2.69 4.07
C ASN A 439 2.86 -1.33 4.71
N PRO A 440 2.72 -0.20 4.00
CA PRO A 440 3.41 1.04 4.35
C PRO A 440 2.72 1.83 5.48
N MET A 441 1.56 1.41 5.99
CA MET A 441 0.76 2.20 6.94
C MET A 441 1.56 2.58 8.20
N VAL A 442 2.13 1.59 8.89
CA VAL A 442 2.86 1.81 10.15
C VAL A 442 4.06 2.71 9.92
N THR A 443 4.87 2.41 8.90
CA THR A 443 6.03 3.23 8.51
C THR A 443 5.63 4.66 8.18
N ASN A 444 4.55 4.85 7.42
CA ASN A 444 4.07 6.17 7.00
C ASN A 444 3.64 7.00 8.22
N LEU A 445 2.84 6.40 9.10
CA LEU A 445 2.39 7.06 10.31
C LEU A 445 3.55 7.39 11.26
N ALA A 446 4.56 6.53 11.36
CA ALA A 446 5.75 6.79 12.18
C ALA A 446 6.58 7.95 11.63
N ILE A 447 6.78 8.02 10.30
CA ILE A 447 7.43 9.17 9.65
C ILE A 447 6.61 10.44 9.90
N SER A 448 5.28 10.39 9.74
CA SER A 448 4.39 11.51 10.04
C SER A 448 4.43 11.93 11.53
N ASP A 449 4.53 10.99 12.48
CA ASP A 449 4.68 11.29 13.91
C ASP A 449 5.96 12.08 14.16
N VAL A 450 7.11 11.64 13.63
CA VAL A 450 8.39 12.35 13.74
C VAL A 450 8.31 13.76 13.14
N ILE A 451 7.81 13.88 11.90
CA ILE A 451 7.69 15.18 11.22
C ILE A 451 6.77 16.12 12.01
N SER A 452 5.61 15.64 12.47
CA SER A 452 4.65 16.46 13.21
C SER A 452 5.23 17.00 14.53
N ARG A 453 5.98 16.17 15.27
CA ARG A 453 6.67 16.57 16.51
C ARG A 453 7.73 17.63 16.25
N ARG A 454 8.51 17.49 15.18
CA ARG A 454 9.53 18.46 14.78
C ARG A 454 8.92 19.79 14.33
N VAL A 455 7.80 19.75 13.60
CA VAL A 455 7.03 20.96 13.26
C VAL A 455 6.52 21.66 14.52
N ALA A 456 5.92 20.92 15.45
CA ALA A 456 5.42 21.46 16.71
C ALA A 456 6.54 22.10 17.55
N ALA A 457 7.69 21.42 17.69
CA ALA A 457 8.87 21.96 18.37
C ALA A 457 9.40 23.23 17.71
N GLY A 458 9.42 23.28 16.37
CA GLY A 458 9.80 24.47 15.61
C GLY A 458 8.88 25.67 15.90
N LEU A 459 7.57 25.45 15.94
CA LEU A 459 6.59 26.49 16.26
C LEU A 459 6.73 27.01 17.70
N LYS A 460 6.93 26.12 18.69
CA LYS A 460 7.21 26.54 20.08
C LYS A 460 8.44 27.43 20.17
N LYS A 461 9.53 27.04 19.50
CA LYS A 461 10.79 27.79 19.47
C LYS A 461 10.60 29.19 18.86
N GLU A 462 9.84 29.30 17.78
CA GLU A 462 9.54 30.60 17.13
C GLU A 462 8.68 31.52 18.01
N ARG A 463 7.87 30.94 18.90
CA ARG A 463 7.05 31.69 19.89
C ARG A 463 7.81 32.01 21.18
N GLY A 464 9.05 31.55 21.34
CA GLY A 464 9.84 31.72 22.56
C GLY A 464 9.39 30.84 23.73
N GLU A 465 8.61 29.78 23.46
CA GLU A 465 8.13 28.84 24.48
C GLU A 465 9.24 27.82 24.82
N ARG A 466 9.37 27.41 26.09
CA ARG A 466 10.29 26.31 26.49
C ARG A 466 9.77 25.00 25.89
N LEU A 467 10.69 24.21 25.32
CA LEU A 467 10.39 22.95 24.60
C LEU A 467 9.72 21.90 25.48
#